data_AF-A0A3N4ARM8-F1
#
_entry.id   AF-A0A3N4ARM8-F1
#
_cell.length_a   1.000
_cell.length_b   1.000
_cell.length_c   1.000
_cell.angle_alpha   90.00
_cell.angle_beta   90.00
_cell.angle_gamma   90.00
#
_symmetry.space_group_name_H-M   'P 1'
#
loop_
_entity.id
_entity.type
_entity.pdbx_description
1 polymer ?
#
loop_
_entity_poly.entity_id
_entity_poly.type
_entity_poly.pdbx_seq_one_letter_code
_entity_poly.pdbx_strand_id
1 'polypeptide(L)'
;MATFPATAGAWRASASCYVGRPRLQSSLDLFAPPTPEPIAVGPDAWLLKGFAHAQADDLLAQIGKIEQQAAFRHQVTPGGHAMSSAQCSCGTYGWITDKHGYRYTTEDPLTDKPWPAMPSSFRELAVRAAAEVGFKGFDPQSL
;
A
#
# COMPACT_ATOMS: atom_id res chain seq x y z
N MET A 1 16.10 -39.90 -4.41
CA MET A 1 16.82 -39.04 -5.36
C MET A 1 16.06 -39.13 -6.68
N ALA A 2 15.11 -38.22 -6.91
CA ALA A 2 14.22 -38.25 -8.06
C ALA A 2 14.24 -36.87 -8.72
N THR A 3 14.76 -36.86 -9.95
CA THR A 3 15.00 -35.70 -10.80
C THR A 3 13.70 -35.37 -11.54
N PHE A 4 13.23 -34.12 -11.48
CA PHE A 4 12.13 -33.62 -12.31
C PHE A 4 12.68 -33.00 -13.61
N PRO A 5 12.11 -33.30 -14.79
CA PRO A 5 12.50 -32.61 -16.02
C PRO A 5 11.77 -31.27 -16.14
N ALA A 6 12.49 -30.25 -16.59
CA ALA A 6 11.94 -28.94 -16.93
C ALA A 6 11.19 -29.01 -18.26
N THR A 7 9.89 -28.73 -18.25
CA THR A 7 9.11 -28.45 -19.46
C THR A 7 8.74 -26.97 -19.48
N ALA A 8 9.28 -26.25 -20.47
CA ALA A 8 8.93 -24.88 -20.77
C ALA A 8 7.47 -24.82 -21.25
N GLY A 9 6.59 -24.32 -20.38
CA GLY A 9 5.19 -24.04 -20.71
C GLY A 9 5.08 -22.79 -21.58
N ALA A 10 4.76 -22.99 -22.87
CA ALA A 10 4.42 -21.92 -23.80
C ALA A 10 3.10 -21.25 -23.37
N TRP A 11 3.14 -19.95 -23.08
CA TRP A 11 1.95 -19.12 -22.86
C TRP A 11 1.18 -18.99 -24.16
N ARG A 12 0.07 -19.73 -24.31
CA ARG A 12 -0.89 -19.51 -25.39
C ARG A 12 -1.75 -18.30 -25.06
N ALA A 13 -1.60 -17.23 -25.84
CA ALA A 13 -2.55 -16.13 -25.85
C ALA A 13 -3.90 -16.64 -26.37
N SER A 14 -4.92 -16.66 -25.52
CA SER A 14 -6.30 -16.88 -25.96
C SER A 14 -6.90 -15.55 -26.39
N ALA A 15 -7.35 -15.51 -27.64
CA ALA A 15 -7.99 -14.34 -28.22
C ALA A 15 -9.50 -14.32 -27.91
N SER A 16 -9.97 -13.12 -27.59
CA SER A 16 -11.33 -12.61 -27.78
C SER A 16 -12.45 -13.09 -26.85
N CYS A 17 -12.90 -12.16 -26.01
CA CYS A 17 -14.31 -11.77 -25.88
C CYS A 17 -14.34 -10.28 -25.50
N TYR A 18 -14.07 -9.39 -26.47
CA TYR A 18 -14.34 -7.96 -26.30
C TYR A 18 -15.86 -7.75 -26.35
N VAL A 19 -16.51 -7.79 -25.19
CA VAL A 19 -17.87 -7.24 -25.05
C VAL A 19 -17.72 -5.72 -25.07
N GLY A 20 -18.42 -5.06 -25.99
CA GLY A 20 -18.28 -3.64 -26.25
C GLY A 20 -18.35 -2.80 -24.99
N ARG A 21 -17.28 -2.04 -24.70
CA ARG A 21 -17.33 -0.99 -23.68
C ARG A 21 -18.30 0.09 -24.19
N PRO A 22 -19.32 0.50 -23.42
CA PRO A 22 -19.97 1.77 -23.69
C PRO A 22 -18.88 2.83 -23.70
N ARG A 23 -18.91 3.69 -24.72
CA ARG A 23 -17.95 4.78 -24.90
C ARG A 23 -18.10 5.72 -23.71
N LEU A 24 -17.31 5.50 -22.65
CA LEU A 24 -17.12 6.51 -21.61
C LEU A 24 -16.51 7.70 -22.33
N GLN A 25 -17.32 8.73 -22.52
CA GLN A 25 -16.86 10.01 -23.02
C GLN A 25 -16.06 10.64 -21.87
N SER A 26 -14.83 10.19 -21.70
CA SER A 26 -13.87 10.82 -20.81
C SER A 26 -13.58 12.18 -21.41
N SER A 27 -14.26 13.22 -20.93
CA SER A 27 -13.73 14.57 -21.02
C SER A 27 -12.42 14.54 -20.22
N LEU A 28 -11.31 14.36 -20.94
CA LEU A 28 -9.95 14.52 -20.43
C LEU A 28 -9.68 16.02 -20.27
N ASP A 29 -10.49 16.69 -19.47
CA ASP A 29 -10.22 18.06 -19.05
C ASP A 29 -9.28 17.98 -17.86
N LEU A 30 -8.00 18.28 -18.13
CA LEU A 30 -6.92 18.32 -17.14
C LEU A 30 -7.21 19.31 -16.00
N PHE A 31 -8.09 20.29 -16.23
CA PHE A 31 -8.46 21.33 -15.27
C PHE A 31 -9.87 21.16 -14.70
N ALA A 32 -10.60 20.10 -15.08
CA ALA A 32 -11.88 19.81 -14.45
C ALA A 32 -11.67 19.56 -12.96
N PRO A 33 -12.54 20.10 -12.08
CA PRO A 33 -12.46 19.83 -10.66
C PRO A 33 -12.53 18.32 -10.44
N PRO A 34 -11.72 17.75 -9.53
CA PRO A 34 -11.73 16.33 -9.28
C PRO A 34 -13.15 15.91 -8.88
N THR A 35 -13.75 15.01 -9.66
CA THR A 35 -14.97 14.35 -9.24
C THR A 35 -14.68 13.58 -7.94
N PRO A 36 -15.48 13.78 -6.88
CA PRO A 36 -15.26 13.14 -5.59
C PRO A 36 -15.62 11.64 -5.62
N GLU A 37 -16.21 11.15 -6.71
CA GLU A 37 -16.66 9.77 -6.83
C GLU A 37 -15.47 8.78 -6.90
N PRO A 38 -15.55 7.65 -6.17
CA PRO A 38 -14.59 6.55 -6.29
C PRO A 38 -14.46 6.03 -7.73
N ILE A 39 -13.22 5.80 -8.19
CA ILE A 39 -12.95 5.24 -9.52
C ILE A 39 -12.48 3.78 -9.37
N ALA A 40 -13.23 2.84 -9.95
CA ALA A 40 -12.80 1.44 -10.02
C ALA A 40 -11.60 1.30 -10.98
N VAL A 41 -10.48 0.76 -10.47
CA VAL A 41 -9.28 0.43 -11.27
C VAL A 41 -9.09 -1.08 -11.44
N GLY A 42 -9.88 -1.88 -10.74
CA GLY A 42 -9.98 -3.34 -10.84
C GLY A 42 -11.19 -3.87 -10.05
N PRO A 43 -11.43 -5.20 -10.01
CA PRO A 43 -12.60 -5.79 -9.33
C PRO A 43 -12.78 -5.35 -7.87
N ASP A 44 -11.67 -5.25 -7.12
CA ASP A 44 -11.65 -4.87 -5.69
C ASP A 44 -10.61 -3.77 -5.43
N ALA A 45 -10.36 -2.92 -6.42
CA ALA A 45 -9.37 -1.86 -6.35
C ALA A 45 -9.97 -0.53 -6.78
N TRP A 46 -9.84 0.47 -5.91
CA TRP A 46 -10.50 1.76 -6.06
C TRP A 46 -9.53 2.92 -5.84
N LEU A 47 -9.71 3.98 -6.62
CA LEU A 47 -9.00 5.24 -6.48
C LEU A 47 -9.94 6.30 -5.90
N LEU A 48 -9.59 6.85 -4.74
CA LEU A 48 -10.28 7.94 -4.07
C LEU A 48 -9.48 9.25 -4.22
N LYS A 49 -9.76 10.01 -5.28
CA LYS A 49 -9.00 11.23 -5.60
C LYS A 49 -9.17 12.29 -4.51
N GLY A 50 -8.05 12.78 -3.97
CA GLY A 50 -8.06 13.86 -2.97
C GLY A 50 -8.66 13.49 -1.61
N PHE A 51 -8.91 12.20 -1.34
CA PHE A 51 -9.65 11.76 -0.14
C PHE A 51 -8.99 12.18 1.18
N ALA A 52 -7.65 12.14 1.23
CA ALA A 52 -6.87 12.51 2.41
C ALA A 52 -6.49 14.01 2.45
N HIS A 53 -6.91 14.81 1.45
CA HIS A 53 -6.38 16.18 1.29
C HIS A 53 -6.66 17.05 2.52
N ALA A 54 -7.87 16.97 3.10
CA ALA A 54 -8.23 17.78 4.25
C ALA A 54 -7.44 17.43 5.53
N GLN A 55 -6.84 16.23 5.60
CA GLN A 55 -6.04 15.76 6.73
C GLN A 55 -4.53 15.80 6.46
N ALA A 56 -4.10 16.22 5.27
CA ALA A 56 -2.71 16.08 4.82
C ALA A 56 -1.70 16.69 5.80
N ASP A 57 -1.96 17.91 6.30
CA ASP A 57 -1.06 18.59 7.24
C ASP A 57 -0.93 17.84 8.57
N ASP A 58 -2.04 17.32 9.12
CA ASP A 58 -1.98 16.49 10.34
C ASP A 58 -1.23 15.18 10.07
N LEU A 59 -1.51 14.49 8.97
CA LEU A 59 -0.84 13.23 8.63
C LEU A 59 0.68 13.42 8.50
N LEU A 60 1.12 14.50 7.84
CA LEU A 60 2.53 14.86 7.74
C LEU A 60 3.15 15.16 9.11
N ALA A 61 2.43 15.87 9.98
CA ALA A 61 2.88 16.12 11.35
C ALA A 61 2.99 14.82 12.17
N GLN A 62 2.06 13.88 12.00
CA GLN A 62 2.14 12.57 12.66
C GLN A 62 3.30 11.72 12.11
N ILE A 63 3.58 11.77 10.81
CA ILE A 63 4.77 11.11 10.23
C ILE A 63 6.05 11.63 10.90
N GLY A 64 6.18 12.94 11.10
CA GLY A 64 7.33 13.50 11.80
C GLY A 64 7.48 12.97 13.24
N LYS A 65 6.38 12.72 13.96
CA LYS A 65 6.42 12.11 15.30
C LYS A 65 6.76 10.62 15.28
N ILE A 66 6.35 9.89 14.23
CA ILE A 66 6.74 8.50 14.02
C ILE A 66 8.24 8.42 13.74
N GLU A 67 8.75 9.27 12.83
CA GLU A 67 10.16 9.31 12.45
C GLU A 67 11.10 9.55 13.63
N GLN A 68 10.70 10.39 14.59
CA GLN A 68 11.47 10.63 15.82
C GLN A 68 11.64 9.39 16.69
N GLN A 69 10.75 8.40 16.56
CA GLN A 69 10.77 7.15 17.34
C GLN A 69 11.30 5.97 16.52
N ALA A 70 10.99 5.92 15.23
CA ALA A 70 11.42 4.92 14.27
C ALA A 70 11.85 5.61 12.97
N ALA A 71 13.14 5.89 12.84
CA ALA A 71 13.69 6.64 11.72
C ALA A 71 13.49 5.92 10.38
N PHE A 72 13.26 6.70 9.32
CA PHE A 72 13.28 6.21 7.94
C PHE A 72 14.62 5.57 7.59
N ARG A 73 14.58 4.43 6.89
CA ARG A 73 15.80 3.73 6.43
C ARG A 73 15.60 3.04 5.10
N HIS A 74 16.68 2.93 4.35
CA HIS A 74 16.74 2.11 3.14
C HIS A 74 16.94 0.65 3.53
N GLN A 75 15.84 -0.12 3.52
CA GLN A 75 15.91 -1.53 3.89
C GLN A 75 16.66 -2.35 2.83
N VAL A 76 17.23 -3.48 3.23
CA VAL A 76 17.99 -4.37 2.33
C VAL A 76 17.13 -5.55 1.94
N THR A 77 16.90 -5.71 0.64
CA THR A 77 16.16 -6.85 0.10
C THR A 77 16.87 -8.18 0.39
N PRO A 78 16.19 -9.33 0.28
CA PRO A 78 16.82 -10.63 0.53
C PRO A 78 17.99 -10.93 -0.42
N GLY A 79 18.00 -10.31 -1.61
CA GLY A 79 19.10 -10.37 -2.57
C GLY A 79 20.31 -9.50 -2.22
N GLY A 80 20.30 -8.78 -1.09
CA GLY A 80 21.42 -7.94 -0.63
C GLY A 80 21.43 -6.52 -1.20
N HIS A 81 20.38 -6.12 -1.93
CA HIS A 81 20.29 -4.77 -2.51
C HIS A 81 19.50 -3.83 -1.60
N ALA A 82 20.04 -2.63 -1.35
CA ALA A 82 19.31 -1.57 -0.66
C ALA A 82 18.17 -1.04 -1.54
N MET A 83 17.00 -0.85 -0.94
CA MET A 83 15.85 -0.24 -1.60
C MET A 83 16.05 1.26 -1.81
N SER A 84 15.63 1.79 -2.95
CA SER A 84 15.71 3.24 -3.24
C SER A 84 14.77 4.08 -2.38
N SER A 85 13.69 3.48 -1.88
CA SER A 85 12.76 4.10 -0.95
C SER A 85 13.23 3.90 0.50
N ALA A 86 13.27 4.99 1.26
CA ALA A 86 13.39 4.91 2.71
C ALA A 86 12.01 4.63 3.32
N GLN A 87 11.96 3.76 4.32
CA GLN A 87 10.73 3.29 4.94
C GLN A 87 10.86 3.28 6.47
N CYS A 88 9.75 3.54 7.16
CA CYS A 88 9.54 3.27 8.57
C CYS A 88 8.15 2.61 8.73
N SER A 89 7.75 2.24 9.95
CA SER A 89 6.43 1.67 10.20
C SER A 89 5.83 2.13 11.53
N CYS A 90 4.52 2.02 11.68
CA CYS A 90 3.79 2.19 12.93
C CYS A 90 2.63 1.17 13.05
N GLY A 91 2.19 0.90 14.28
CA GLY A 91 1.13 -0.06 14.58
C GLY A 91 1.60 -1.20 15.47
N THR A 92 0.80 -2.28 15.52
CA THR A 92 1.17 -3.50 16.25
C THR A 92 2.31 -4.22 15.53
N TYR A 93 2.34 -4.11 14.21
CA TYR A 93 3.35 -4.70 13.37
C TYR A 93 3.97 -3.64 12.45
N GLY A 94 5.19 -3.89 12.03
CA GLY A 94 5.88 -3.13 10.98
C GLY A 94 6.49 -4.08 9.96
N TRP A 95 6.47 -3.65 8.69
CA TRP A 95 7.02 -4.44 7.60
C TRP A 95 8.53 -4.25 7.53
N ILE A 96 9.25 -5.36 7.47
CA ILE A 96 10.71 -5.34 7.28
C ILE A 96 11.17 -6.28 6.18
N THR A 97 12.33 -5.95 5.63
CA THR A 97 13.12 -6.80 4.76
C THR A 97 14.58 -6.80 5.18
N ASP A 98 15.16 -7.99 5.16
CA ASP A 98 16.59 -8.23 5.35
C ASP A 98 17.01 -9.48 4.57
N LYS A 99 18.25 -9.94 4.81
CA LYS A 99 18.79 -11.18 4.24
C LYS A 99 17.96 -12.44 4.54
N HIS A 100 17.07 -12.41 5.54
CA HIS A 100 16.24 -13.54 5.93
C HIS A 100 14.87 -13.54 5.25
N GLY A 101 14.53 -12.50 4.48
CA GLY A 101 13.26 -12.42 3.75
C GLY A 101 12.45 -11.17 4.07
N TYR A 102 11.16 -11.24 3.75
CA TYR A 102 10.15 -10.22 4.05
C TYR A 102 9.27 -10.70 5.19
N ARG A 103 9.02 -9.87 6.20
CA ARG A 103 8.16 -10.25 7.34
C ARG A 103 7.57 -9.04 8.05
N TYR A 104 6.55 -9.29 8.85
CA TYR A 104 6.06 -8.37 9.86
C TYR A 104 6.70 -8.69 11.21
N THR A 105 7.12 -7.65 11.94
CA THR A 105 7.65 -7.77 13.30
C THR A 105 6.88 -6.85 14.24
N THR A 106 6.83 -7.19 15.52
CA THR A 106 6.30 -6.29 16.57
C THR A 106 7.32 -5.22 17.00
N GLU A 107 8.60 -5.45 16.69
CA GLU A 107 9.73 -4.61 17.10
C GLU A 107 10.51 -4.09 15.89
N ASP A 108 11.05 -2.88 16.03
CA ASP A 108 11.97 -2.28 15.07
C ASP A 108 13.37 -2.90 15.21
N PRO A 109 13.88 -3.62 14.20
CA PRO A 109 15.19 -4.27 14.27
C PRO A 109 16.38 -3.30 14.39
N LEU A 110 16.17 -1.99 14.19
CA LEU A 110 17.23 -0.99 14.39
C LEU A 110 17.33 -0.54 15.85
N THR A 111 16.22 -0.55 16.59
CA THR A 111 16.15 0.01 17.94
C THR A 111 15.84 -1.03 19.01
N ASP A 112 15.45 -2.25 18.62
CA ASP A 112 14.97 -3.34 19.46
C ASP A 112 13.80 -2.91 20.37
N LYS A 113 13.01 -1.92 19.93
CA LYS A 113 11.82 -1.41 20.62
C LYS A 113 10.57 -1.71 19.79
N PRO A 114 9.38 -1.79 20.42
CA PRO A 114 8.13 -1.85 19.68
C PRO A 114 8.00 -0.70 18.68
N TRP A 115 7.31 -0.95 17.55
CA TRP A 115 6.96 0.11 16.63
C TRP A 115 6.14 1.21 17.32
N PRO A 116 6.25 2.48 16.87
CA PRO A 116 5.37 3.54 17.35
C PRO A 116 3.90 3.13 17.18
N ALA A 117 3.06 3.46 18.17
CA ALA A 117 1.63 3.20 18.05
C ALA A 117 1.05 3.94 16.84
N MET A 118 0.09 3.32 16.15
CA MET A 118 -0.58 3.94 15.00
C MET A 118 -1.35 5.20 15.46
N PRO A 119 -1.05 6.39 14.91
CA PRO A 119 -1.82 7.58 15.22
C PRO A 119 -3.29 7.42 14.82
N SER A 120 -4.21 7.99 15.61
CA SER A 120 -5.65 7.85 15.35
C SER A 120 -6.05 8.39 13.99
N SER A 121 -5.46 9.49 13.52
CA SER A 121 -5.78 10.08 12.22
C SER A 121 -5.47 9.17 11.04
N PHE A 122 -4.38 8.39 11.12
CA PHE A 122 -4.07 7.35 10.14
C PHE A 122 -5.10 6.22 10.15
N ARG A 123 -5.44 5.71 11.33
CA ARG A 123 -6.46 4.65 11.46
C ARG A 123 -7.82 5.10 10.96
N GLU A 124 -8.25 6.30 11.35
CA GLU A 124 -9.52 6.89 10.92
C GLU A 124 -9.58 7.10 9.41
N LEU A 125 -8.50 7.63 8.81
CA LEU A 125 -8.41 7.80 7.36
C LEU A 125 -8.56 6.46 6.64
N ALA A 126 -7.81 5.44 7.09
CA ALA A 126 -7.80 4.13 6.46
C ALA A 126 -9.15 3.41 6.57
N VAL A 127 -9.78 3.45 7.76
CA VAL A 127 -11.13 2.92 7.99
C VAL A 127 -12.17 3.63 7.14
N ARG A 128 -12.12 4.97 7.06
CA ARG A 128 -13.04 5.76 6.23
C ARG A 128 -12.86 5.46 4.74
N ALA A 129 -11.62 5.37 4.26
CA ALA A 129 -11.32 5.04 2.87
C ALA A 129 -11.85 3.65 2.49
N ALA A 130 -11.66 2.66 3.37
CA ALA A 130 -12.20 1.32 3.19
C ALA A 130 -13.73 1.32 3.14
N ALA A 131 -14.38 2.04 4.07
CA ALA A 131 -15.83 2.14 4.15
C ALA A 131 -16.46 2.81 2.91
N GLU A 132 -15.80 3.82 2.32
CA GLU A 132 -16.25 4.54 1.12
C GLU A 132 -16.51 3.61 -0.07
N VAL A 133 -15.75 2.50 -0.17
CA VAL A 133 -15.83 1.54 -1.27
C VAL A 133 -16.37 0.17 -0.83
N GLY A 134 -16.99 0.13 0.35
CA GLY A 134 -17.71 -1.06 0.84
C GLY A 134 -16.88 -2.09 1.60
N PHE A 135 -15.59 -1.85 1.84
CA PHE A 135 -14.74 -2.73 2.67
C PHE A 135 -15.00 -2.51 4.17
N LYS A 136 -16.12 -3.01 4.66
CA LYS A 136 -16.53 -2.90 6.07
C LYS A 136 -15.64 -3.75 6.99
N GLY A 137 -15.37 -3.25 8.20
CA GLY A 137 -14.62 -3.98 9.23
C GLY A 137 -13.11 -3.99 9.02
N PHE A 138 -12.59 -3.17 8.11
CA PHE A 138 -11.14 -2.98 7.97
C PHE A 138 -10.54 -2.41 9.26
N ASP A 139 -9.54 -3.09 9.82
CA ASP A 139 -8.84 -2.69 11.05
C ASP A 139 -7.32 -2.78 10.82
N PRO A 140 -6.65 -1.67 10.48
CA PRO A 140 -5.24 -1.70 10.11
C PRO A 140 -4.35 -1.91 11.35
N GLN A 141 -3.44 -2.90 11.25
CA GLN A 141 -2.49 -3.24 12.31
C GLN A 141 -1.06 -2.78 12.02
N SER A 142 -0.79 -2.31 10.79
CA SER A 142 0.50 -1.84 10.30
C SER A 142 0.27 -0.71 9.29
N LEU A 143 1.16 0.29 9.32
CA LEU A 143 1.27 1.38 8.36
C LEU A 143 2.74 1.73 8.09
#